data_AF-A0A0A0HLG3-F1
#
_entry.id   AF-A0A0A0HLG3-F1
#
_cell.length_a   1.000
_cell.length_b   1.000
_cell.length_c   1.000
_cell.angle_alpha   90.00
_cell.angle_beta   90.00
_cell.angle_gamma   90.00
#
_symmetry.space_group_name_H-M   'P 1'
#
loop_
_entity.id
_entity.type
_entity.pdbx_description
1 polymer ?
#
loop_
_entity_poly.entity_id
_entity_poly.type
_entity_poly.pdbx_seq_one_letter_code
_entity_poly.pdbx_strand_id
1 'polypeptide(L)'
;MTTVIVDYESGNLHSAQKAFERMAQETGAGAVIVTSDPETIRAAARIVLPGDGAFPACRRALYDHRGVFEAIEEAVITLARPFMGICIGMQMLATRGLEYEETAGLRLDRWHGRADHPLGPVAQGAAYGLE
;
A
#
# COMPACT_ATOMS: atom_id res chain seq x y z
N MET A 1 13.07 -11.59 -8.01
CA MET A 1 11.73 -11.04 -8.35
C MET A 1 11.72 -9.56 -8.01
N THR A 2 11.02 -8.71 -8.76
CA THR A 2 11.06 -7.25 -8.53
C THR A 2 10.07 -6.82 -7.46
N THR A 3 10.56 -6.10 -6.45
CA THR A 3 9.72 -5.39 -5.47
C THR A 3 9.69 -3.91 -5.85
N VAL A 4 8.50 -3.37 -6.08
CA VAL A 4 8.31 -1.95 -6.36
C VAL A 4 7.84 -1.23 -5.10
N ILE A 5 8.52 -0.15 -4.74
CA ILE A 5 8.08 0.85 -3.77
C ILE A 5 7.48 2.00 -4.57
N VAL A 6 6.19 2.25 -4.38
CA VAL A 6 5.46 3.28 -5.12
C VAL A 6 5.89 4.66 -4.65
N ASP A 7 6.40 5.46 -5.58
CA ASP A 7 6.63 6.89 -5.39
C ASP A 7 5.39 7.65 -5.88
N TYR A 8 4.74 8.34 -4.96
CA TYR A 8 3.64 9.26 -5.22
C TYR A 8 3.83 10.53 -4.39
N GLU A 9 5.09 10.89 -4.12
CA GLU A 9 5.49 12.05 -3.31
C GLU A 9 5.06 11.98 -1.83
N SER A 10 4.92 10.76 -1.28
CA SER A 10 4.64 10.55 0.15
C SER A 10 5.46 9.40 0.73
N GLY A 11 5.79 9.53 2.02
CA GLY A 11 6.58 8.56 2.76
C GLY A 11 8.07 8.83 2.76
N ASN A 12 8.80 8.15 3.66
CA ASN A 12 10.25 8.15 3.66
C ASN A 12 10.80 7.09 2.70
N LEU A 13 10.82 7.42 1.40
CA LEU A 13 11.24 6.51 0.32
C LEU A 13 12.69 6.04 0.49
N HIS A 14 13.58 6.92 0.95
CA HIS A 14 14.99 6.58 1.12
C HIS A 14 15.18 5.47 2.17
N SER A 15 14.57 5.62 3.36
CA SER A 15 14.66 4.62 4.41
C SER A 15 13.96 3.31 4.01
N ALA A 16 12.79 3.39 3.36
CA ALA A 16 12.09 2.22 2.87
C ALA A 16 12.93 1.45 1.84
N GLN A 17 13.46 2.15 0.83
CA GLN A 17 14.33 1.55 -0.19
C GLN A 17 15.52 0.86 0.44
N LYS A 18 16.23 1.49 1.38
CA LYS A 18 17.40 0.89 2.05
C LYS A 18 17.05 -0.37 2.83
N ALA A 19 15.92 -0.38 3.53
CA ALA A 19 15.46 -1.56 4.27
C ALA A 19 15.14 -2.72 3.33
N PHE A 20 14.43 -2.47 2.23
CA PHE A 20 14.10 -3.49 1.24
C PHE A 20 15.33 -3.96 0.47
N GLU A 21 16.26 -3.07 0.11
CA GLU A 21 17.54 -3.42 -0.51
C GLU A 21 18.34 -4.37 0.39
N ARG A 22 18.44 -4.05 1.69
CA ARG A 22 19.12 -4.91 2.66
C ARG A 22 18.48 -6.28 2.74
N MET A 23 17.15 -6.34 2.92
CA MET A 23 16.42 -7.61 2.97
C MET A 23 16.60 -8.40 1.67
N ALA A 24 16.55 -7.75 0.51
CA ALA A 24 16.70 -8.40 -0.77
C ALA A 24 18.11 -8.99 -0.97
N GLN A 25 19.14 -8.31 -0.47
CA GLN A 25 20.51 -8.82 -0.45
C GLN A 25 20.68 -10.02 0.49
N GLU A 26 20.10 -9.98 1.70
CA GLU A 26 20.20 -11.06 2.69
C GLU A 26 19.45 -12.33 2.25
N THR A 27 18.33 -12.18 1.56
CA THR A 27 17.41 -13.29 1.22
C THR A 27 17.45 -13.71 -0.25
N GLY A 28 18.18 -12.97 -1.10
CA GLY A 28 18.17 -13.19 -2.54
C GLY A 28 16.83 -12.85 -3.21
N ALA A 29 16.03 -11.94 -2.65
CA ALA A 29 14.66 -11.68 -3.11
C ALA A 29 14.56 -11.00 -4.49
N GLY A 30 15.64 -10.37 -4.98
CA GLY A 30 15.75 -9.72 -6.29
C GLY A 30 15.92 -8.21 -6.21
N ALA A 31 15.50 -7.50 -7.28
CA ALA A 31 15.65 -6.06 -7.38
C ALA A 31 14.58 -5.30 -6.59
N VAL A 32 14.96 -4.12 -6.07
CA VAL A 32 14.07 -3.15 -5.44
C VAL A 32 14.08 -1.89 -6.30
N ILE A 33 12.89 -1.41 -6.68
CA ILE A 33 12.73 -0.24 -7.55
C ILE A 33 11.80 0.75 -6.86
N VAL A 34 12.20 2.01 -6.79
CA VAL A 34 11.32 3.13 -6.40
C VAL A 34 10.87 3.81 -7.70
N THR A 35 9.55 3.94 -7.90
CA THR A 35 9.03 4.54 -9.14
C THR A 35 7.60 5.03 -8.99
N SER A 36 7.27 6.04 -9.80
CA SER A 36 5.90 6.52 -10.07
C SER A 36 5.38 6.08 -11.44
N ASP A 37 6.15 5.28 -12.19
CA ASP A 37 5.77 4.80 -13.52
C ASP A 37 4.70 3.67 -13.44
N PRO A 38 3.49 3.89 -13.99
CA PRO A 38 2.41 2.91 -13.95
C PRO A 38 2.77 1.55 -14.55
N GLU A 39 3.55 1.53 -15.63
CA GLU A 39 3.87 0.27 -16.31
C GLU A 39 4.86 -0.58 -15.50
N THR A 40 5.84 0.05 -14.87
CA THR A 40 6.74 -0.61 -13.93
C THR A 40 5.98 -1.16 -12.72
N ILE A 41 5.00 -0.42 -12.19
CA ILE A 41 4.14 -0.84 -11.08
C ILE A 41 3.30 -2.05 -11.49
N ARG A 42 2.66 -2.00 -12.66
CA ARG A 42 1.82 -3.08 -13.20
C ARG A 42 2.60 -4.38 -13.38
N ALA A 43 3.85 -4.29 -13.80
CA ALA A 43 4.74 -5.43 -14.00
C ALA A 43 5.39 -5.95 -12.71
N ALA A 44 5.21 -5.29 -11.57
CA ALA A 44 5.88 -5.64 -10.32
C ALA A 44 5.49 -7.04 -9.83
N ALA A 45 6.47 -7.77 -9.29
CA ALA A 45 6.19 -9.04 -8.63
C ALA A 45 5.62 -8.85 -7.22
N ARG A 46 5.93 -7.71 -6.58
CA ARG A 46 5.43 -7.29 -5.26
C ARG A 46 5.33 -5.77 -5.23
N ILE A 47 4.32 -5.24 -4.55
CA ILE A 47 4.06 -3.80 -4.43
C ILE A 47 4.14 -3.39 -2.96
N VAL A 48 4.83 -2.28 -2.71
CA VAL A 48 4.91 -1.62 -1.41
C VAL A 48 4.39 -0.20 -1.58
N LEU A 49 3.36 0.14 -0.82
CA LEU A 49 2.83 1.50 -0.76
C LEU A 49 3.23 2.14 0.57
N PRO A 50 4.21 3.05 0.59
CA PRO A 50 4.53 3.83 1.77
C PRO A 50 3.51 4.96 1.98
N GLY A 51 3.62 5.68 3.09
CA GLY A 51 2.90 6.94 3.29
C GLY A 51 3.32 7.64 4.57
N ASP A 52 3.39 8.96 4.52
CA ASP A 52 3.69 9.84 5.65
C ASP A 52 2.81 11.10 5.56
N GLY A 53 2.35 11.61 6.71
CA GLY A 53 1.36 12.68 6.81
C GLY A 53 -0.07 12.18 7.04
N ALA A 54 -1.04 12.97 6.59
CA ALA A 54 -2.46 12.72 6.85
C ALA A 54 -3.10 11.80 5.80
N PHE A 55 -4.06 10.97 6.21
CA PHE A 55 -4.85 10.09 5.35
C PHE A 55 -5.43 10.77 4.10
N PRO A 56 -6.21 11.88 4.21
CA PRO A 56 -6.78 12.55 3.04
C PRO A 56 -5.71 13.08 2.09
N ALA A 57 -4.61 13.61 2.63
CA ALA A 57 -3.51 14.15 1.84
C ALA A 57 -2.81 13.05 1.04
N CYS A 58 -2.48 11.92 1.67
CA CYS A 58 -1.83 10.78 1.00
C CYS A 58 -2.75 10.17 -0.08
N ARG A 59 -4.05 10.00 0.22
CA ARG A 59 -5.00 9.50 -0.78
C ARG A 59 -5.06 10.44 -1.98
N ARG A 60 -5.18 11.75 -1.77
CA ARG A 60 -5.22 12.72 -2.87
C ARG A 60 -3.94 12.66 -3.70
N ALA A 61 -2.77 12.69 -3.06
CA ALA A 61 -1.48 12.57 -3.74
C ALA A 61 -1.41 11.32 -4.61
N LEU A 62 -1.85 10.15 -4.10
CA LEU A 62 -1.83 8.91 -4.86
C LEU A 62 -2.73 8.96 -6.12
N TYR A 63 -3.90 9.59 -6.02
CA TYR A 63 -4.85 9.70 -7.13
C TYR A 63 -4.49 10.81 -8.13
N ASP A 64 -3.76 11.84 -7.69
CA ASP A 64 -3.26 12.91 -8.56
C ASP A 64 -2.15 12.39 -9.51
N HIS A 65 -1.42 11.34 -9.10
CA HIS A 65 -0.47 10.63 -9.95
C HIS A 65 -1.22 9.72 -10.95
N ARG A 66 -1.58 10.29 -12.10
CA ARG A 66 -2.34 9.62 -13.17
C ARG A 66 -1.79 8.22 -13.47
N GLY A 67 -2.64 7.20 -13.32
CA GLY A 67 -2.35 5.82 -13.68
C GLY A 67 -1.68 5.00 -12.59
N VAL A 68 -1.16 5.62 -11.53
CA VAL A 68 -0.46 4.92 -10.45
C VAL A 68 -1.43 4.03 -9.66
N PHE A 69 -2.55 4.58 -9.22
CA PHE A 69 -3.55 3.80 -8.49
C PHE A 69 -4.12 2.67 -9.34
N GLU A 70 -4.42 2.93 -10.61
CA GLU A 70 -4.96 1.94 -11.55
C GLU A 70 -3.97 0.80 -11.81
N ALA A 71 -2.66 1.10 -11.88
CA ALA A 71 -1.63 0.08 -11.98
C ALA A 71 -1.51 -0.77 -10.71
N ILE A 72 -1.62 -0.15 -9.53
CA ILE A 72 -1.66 -0.88 -8.25
C ILE A 72 -2.89 -1.78 -8.20
N GLU A 73 -4.07 -1.23 -8.50
CA GLU A 73 -5.33 -1.97 -8.46
C GLU A 73 -5.28 -3.19 -9.40
N GLU A 74 -4.82 -3.03 -10.64
CA GLU A 74 -4.70 -4.15 -11.56
C GLU A 74 -3.69 -5.20 -11.06
N ALA A 75 -2.50 -4.77 -10.63
CA ALA A 75 -1.50 -5.70 -10.14
C ALA A 75 -1.98 -6.49 -8.91
N VAL A 76 -2.65 -5.82 -7.97
CA VAL A 76 -3.11 -6.45 -6.72
C VAL A 76 -4.37 -7.26 -6.92
N ILE A 77 -5.43 -6.68 -7.49
CA ILE A 77 -6.75 -7.31 -7.60
C ILE A 77 -6.80 -8.32 -8.76
N THR A 78 -6.28 -7.96 -9.93
CA THR A 78 -6.39 -8.78 -11.14
C THR A 78 -5.28 -9.81 -11.22
N LEU A 79 -4.03 -9.39 -11.01
CA LEU A 79 -2.85 -10.24 -11.16
C LEU A 79 -2.39 -10.92 -9.86
N ALA A 80 -3.12 -10.68 -8.78
CA ALA A 80 -2.87 -11.28 -7.49
C ALA A 80 -1.49 -11.01 -6.87
N ARG A 81 -0.90 -9.85 -7.14
CA ARG A 81 0.44 -9.51 -6.64
C ARG A 81 0.40 -9.19 -5.15
N PRO A 82 1.37 -9.71 -4.35
CA PRO A 82 1.51 -9.32 -2.96
C PRO A 82 1.65 -7.81 -2.80
N PHE A 83 0.87 -7.26 -1.86
CA PHE A 83 0.85 -5.84 -1.52
C PHE A 83 1.19 -5.64 -0.05
N MET A 84 1.98 -4.61 0.26
CA MET A 84 2.28 -4.17 1.62
C MET A 84 2.12 -2.67 1.75
N GLY A 85 1.28 -2.23 2.69
CA GLY A 85 1.20 -0.83 3.09
C GLY A 85 2.15 -0.53 4.25
N ILE A 86 2.79 0.65 4.26
CA ILE A 86 3.60 1.13 5.39
C ILE A 86 2.97 2.42 5.94
N CYS A 87 2.74 2.47 7.26
CA CYS A 87 2.11 3.60 7.94
C CYS A 87 0.78 4.00 7.30
N ILE A 88 0.65 5.20 6.71
CA ILE A 88 -0.59 5.61 6.02
C ILE A 88 -0.91 4.69 4.85
N GLY A 89 0.09 4.13 4.16
CA GLY A 89 -0.12 3.12 3.12
C GLY A 89 -0.88 1.88 3.62
N MET A 90 -0.68 1.49 4.88
CA MET A 90 -1.44 0.42 5.53
C MET A 90 -2.85 0.89 5.88
N GLN A 91 -2.99 2.09 6.46
CA GLN A 91 -4.29 2.63 6.85
C GLN A 91 -5.22 2.79 5.64
N MET A 92 -4.67 3.17 4.49
CA MET A 92 -5.41 3.33 3.24
C MET A 92 -6.06 2.02 2.74
N LEU A 93 -5.66 0.84 3.26
CA LEU A 93 -6.37 -0.43 3.02
C LEU A 93 -7.72 -0.53 3.74
N ALA A 94 -7.98 0.30 4.76
CA ALA A 94 -9.25 0.33 5.45
C ALA A 94 -10.41 0.75 4.53
N THR A 95 -11.64 0.60 5.01
CA THR A 95 -12.80 1.08 4.24
C THR A 95 -12.88 2.62 4.23
N ARG A 96 -12.41 3.29 5.27
CA ARG A 96 -12.37 4.75 5.33
C ARG A 96 -11.39 5.25 6.38
N GLY A 97 -10.84 6.43 6.17
CA GLY A 97 -10.13 7.23 7.16
C GLY A 97 -11.07 8.29 7.75
N LEU A 98 -10.83 8.65 9.01
CA LEU A 98 -11.59 9.67 9.77
C LEU A 98 -10.69 10.83 10.22
N GLU A 99 -9.45 10.86 9.72
CA GLU A 99 -8.49 11.89 10.07
C GLU A 99 -8.82 13.19 9.34
N TYR A 100 -9.17 14.23 10.09
CA TYR A 100 -9.65 15.55 9.64
C TYR A 100 -10.99 15.53 8.89
N GLU A 101 -11.17 14.63 7.93
CA GLU A 101 -12.39 14.45 7.15
C GLU A 101 -12.62 12.97 6.80
N GLU A 102 -13.88 12.59 6.60
CA GLU A 102 -14.20 11.24 6.16
C GLU A 102 -13.70 11.02 4.73
N THR A 103 -12.76 10.09 4.58
CA THR A 103 -12.10 9.81 3.30
C THR A 103 -12.21 8.33 2.99
N ALA A 104 -12.62 7.96 1.78
CA ALA A 104 -12.65 6.55 1.39
C ALA A 104 -11.25 5.92 1.46
N GLY A 105 -11.13 4.62 1.71
CA GLY A 105 -9.88 3.87 1.47
C GLY A 105 -9.79 3.27 0.06
N LEU A 106 -8.74 2.51 -0.21
CA LEU A 106 -8.36 2.04 -1.55
C LEU A 106 -9.19 0.86 -2.07
N ARG A 107 -9.88 0.12 -1.19
CA ARG A 107 -10.70 -1.06 -1.56
C ARG A 107 -9.92 -2.17 -2.29
N LEU A 108 -8.62 -2.32 -2.00
CA LEU A 108 -7.76 -3.38 -2.54
C LEU A 108 -8.09 -4.79 -1.98
N ASP A 109 -9.13 -4.91 -1.16
CA ASP A 109 -9.66 -6.14 -0.59
C ASP A 109 -10.75 -6.81 -1.45
N ARG A 110 -11.16 -6.18 -2.56
CA ARG A 110 -12.26 -6.65 -3.44
C ARG A 110 -11.85 -7.72 -4.44
N TRP A 111 -11.32 -8.84 -3.95
CA TRP A 111 -10.96 -9.97 -4.80
C TRP A 111 -12.22 -10.70 -5.31
N HIS A 112 -12.32 -10.87 -6.64
CA HIS A 112 -13.33 -11.73 -7.31
C HIS A 112 -14.79 -11.50 -6.87
N GLY A 113 -15.28 -10.26 -6.94
CA GLY A 113 -16.74 -10.01 -6.88
C GLY A 113 -17.39 -10.17 -5.50
N ARG A 114 -16.62 -10.41 -4.42
CA ARG A 114 -17.13 -10.24 -3.05
C ARG A 114 -17.03 -8.77 -2.66
N ALA A 115 -18.02 -7.98 -3.07
CA ALA A 115 -18.12 -6.56 -2.73
C ALA A 115 -18.40 -6.30 -1.24
N ASP A 116 -18.61 -7.36 -0.45
CA ASP A 116 -19.33 -7.37 0.83
C ASP A 116 -18.62 -8.08 1.99
N HIS A 117 -17.38 -8.57 1.81
CA HIS A 117 -16.58 -9.04 2.94
C HIS A 117 -15.37 -8.12 3.14
N PRO A 118 -15.46 -7.11 4.02
CA PRO A 118 -14.26 -6.37 4.41
C PRO A 118 -13.24 -7.36 4.98
N LEU A 119 -11.94 -7.10 4.80
CA LEU A 119 -10.95 -7.66 5.71
C LEU A 119 -11.45 -7.34 7.12
N GLY A 120 -11.91 -8.37 7.84
CA GLY A 120 -12.54 -8.21 9.14
C GLY A 120 -11.67 -7.36 10.06
N PRO A 121 -12.26 -6.63 11.02
CA PRO A 121 -11.49 -5.76 11.89
C PRO A 121 -10.30 -6.54 12.45
N VAL A 122 -9.08 -6.04 12.25
CA VAL A 122 -7.96 -6.42 13.11
C VAL A 122 -8.48 -6.20 14.51
N ALA A 123 -8.65 -7.30 15.26
CA ALA A 123 -9.39 -7.33 16.51
C ALA A 123 -9.06 -6.10 17.37
N GLN A 124 -9.98 -5.14 17.42
CA GLN A 124 -9.96 -4.12 18.46
C GLN A 124 -10.34 -4.85 19.75
N GLY A 125 -9.35 -5.02 20.63
CA GLY A 125 -9.59 -5.48 22.00
C GLY A 125 -9.07 -6.88 22.31
N ALA A 126 -7.74 -7.02 22.46
CA ALA A 126 -7.26 -7.64 23.68
C ALA A 126 -7.22 -6.51 24.72
N ALA A 127 -8.19 -6.54 25.62
CA ALA A 127 -8.30 -5.61 26.73
C ALA A 127 -6.94 -5.45 27.43
N TYR A 128 -6.51 -4.20 27.61
CA TYR A 128 -5.64 -3.89 28.74
C TYR A 128 -6.41 -4.30 29.99
N GLY A 129 -6.07 -5.46 30.54
CA GLY A 129 -6.45 -5.82 31.90
C GLY A 129 -5.78 -4.81 32.83
N LEU A 130 -6.59 -3.90 33.36
CA LEU A 130 -6.29 -3.20 34.59
C LEU A 130 -7.37 -3.65 35.59
N GLU A 131 -6.88 -4.26 36.67
CA GLU A 131 -7.63 -4.52 37.90
C GLU A 131 -8.21 -3.23 38.49
#